data_AF-A0A164HQS2-F1
#
_entry.id   AF-A0A164HQS2-F1
#
_cell.length_a   1.000
_cell.length_b   1.000
_cell.length_c   1.000
_cell.angle_alpha   90.00
_cell.angle_beta   90.00
_cell.angle_gamma   90.00
#
_symmetry.space_group_name_H-M   'P 1'
#
loop_
_entity.id
_entity.type
_entity.pdbx_description
1 polymer ?
#
loop_
_entity_poly.entity_id
_entity_poly.type
_entity_poly.pdbx_seq_one_letter_code
_entity_poly.pdbx_strand_id
1 'polypeptide(L)'
;LNHCEEGLRLATKRHNTIQDLLESLLVKQGHDVTINNAIPGQRLRPDVEFQLSGSRVMVDVVVCYDQPGSMENAYQRKYDKYSSHGRILPLVVGSLGSWYP
;
A
#
# COMPACT_ATOMS: atom_id res chain seq x y z
N LEU A 1 14.80 -4.19 -18.59
CA LEU A 1 13.33 -4.24 -18.80
C LEU A 1 12.87 -2.81 -18.99
N ASN A 2 12.48 -2.46 -20.21
CA ASN A 2 12.01 -1.12 -20.55
C ASN A 2 10.81 -0.80 -19.65
N HIS A 3 11.02 0.05 -18.66
CA HIS A 3 9.92 0.58 -17.86
C HIS A 3 9.07 1.41 -18.82
N CYS A 4 7.90 0.88 -19.22
CA CYS A 4 6.89 1.67 -19.88
C CYS A 4 6.52 2.80 -18.91
N GLU A 5 7.00 4.01 -19.21
CA GLU A 5 6.84 5.20 -18.36
C GLU A 5 5.36 5.48 -18.09
N GLU A 6 4.51 5.22 -19.09
CA GLU A 6 3.06 5.32 -18.96
C GLU A 6 2.47 4.27 -18.02
N GLY A 7 2.91 3.02 -18.11
CA GLY A 7 2.49 1.94 -17.21
C GLY A 7 2.86 2.24 -15.75
N LEU A 8 4.07 2.76 -15.52
CA LEU A 8 4.52 3.20 -14.19
C LEU A 8 3.70 4.39 -13.67
N ARG A 9 3.43 5.38 -14.52
CA ARG A 9 2.61 6.54 -14.15
C ARG A 9 1.18 6.13 -13.77
N LEU A 10 0.59 5.21 -14.52
CA LEU A 10 -0.73 4.64 -14.19
C LEU A 10 -0.68 3.84 -12.88
N ALA A 11 0.43 3.15 -12.59
CA ALA A 11 0.63 2.40 -11.35
C ALA A 11 0.58 3.31 -10.15
N THR A 12 1.36 4.40 -10.21
CA THR A 12 1.41 5.41 -9.18
C THR A 12 0.07 6.10 -9.00
N LYS A 13 -0.65 6.43 -10.09
CA LYS A 13 -1.99 7.01 -9.98
C LYS A 13 -2.97 6.06 -9.27
N ARG A 14 -3.01 4.78 -9.67
CA ARG A 14 -3.86 3.77 -9.01
C ARG A 14 -3.52 3.61 -7.55
N HIS A 15 -2.24 3.51 -7.23
CA HIS A 15 -1.73 3.43 -5.86
C HIS A 15 -2.25 4.60 -5.03
N ASN A 16 -2.02 5.83 -5.49
CA ASN A 16 -2.42 7.04 -4.76
C ASN A 16 -3.94 7.10 -4.59
N THR A 17 -4.72 6.78 -5.61
CA THR A 17 -6.18 6.73 -5.49
C THR A 17 -6.65 5.72 -4.44
N ILE A 18 -6.04 4.54 -4.36
CA ILE A 18 -6.38 3.54 -3.34
C ILE A 18 -6.03 4.06 -1.94
N GLN A 19 -4.86 4.68 -1.79
CA GLN A 19 -4.42 5.30 -0.53
C GLN A 19 -5.41 6.39 -0.08
N ASP A 20 -5.80 7.30 -0.98
CA ASP A 20 -6.73 8.40 -0.70
C ASP A 20 -8.13 7.90 -0.30
N LEU A 21 -8.60 6.82 -0.96
CA LEU A 21 -9.87 6.19 -0.62
C LEU A 21 -9.82 5.51 0.76
N LEU A 22 -8.71 4.86 1.08
CA LEU A 22 -8.50 4.23 2.38
C LEU A 22 -8.42 5.28 3.50
N GLU A 23 -7.67 6.36 3.30
CA GLU A 23 -7.63 7.50 4.21
C GLU A 23 -9.04 8.05 4.45
N SER A 24 -9.76 8.35 3.37
CA SER A 24 -11.13 8.89 3.44
C SER A 24 -12.08 7.98 4.22
N LEU A 25 -11.97 6.65 4.05
CA LEU A 25 -12.77 5.68 4.77
C LEU A 25 -12.44 5.70 6.27
N LEU A 26 -11.17 5.62 6.62
CA LEU A 26 -10.71 5.57 8.00
C LEU A 26 -11.04 6.85 8.77
N VAL A 27 -10.86 8.01 8.14
CA VAL A 27 -11.24 9.31 8.72
C VAL A 27 -12.75 9.38 8.93
N LYS A 28 -13.57 8.93 7.97
CA LYS A 28 -15.04 8.85 8.14
C LYS A 28 -15.47 7.94 9.28
N GLN A 29 -14.67 6.91 9.58
CA GLN A 29 -14.89 6.01 10.71
C GLN A 29 -14.37 6.58 12.05
N GLY A 30 -13.79 7.78 12.05
CA GLY A 30 -13.30 8.45 13.25
C GLY A 30 -11.89 8.04 13.67
N HIS A 31 -11.11 7.41 12.79
CA HIS A 31 -9.71 7.13 13.06
C HIS A 31 -8.84 8.38 12.81
N ASP A 32 -7.84 8.57 13.65
CA ASP A 32 -6.71 9.45 13.35
C ASP A 32 -5.75 8.71 12.42
N VAL A 33 -5.45 9.32 11.27
CA VAL A 33 -4.75 8.70 10.14
C VAL A 33 -3.56 9.56 9.77
N THR A 34 -2.41 8.93 9.59
CA THR A 34 -1.22 9.57 9.05
C THR A 34 -0.81 8.91 7.74
N ILE A 35 -0.38 9.73 6.80
CA ILE A 35 -0.10 9.31 5.42
C ILE A 35 1.38 9.55 5.11
N ASN A 36 2.05 8.54 4.54
CA ASN A 36 3.45 8.62 4.10
C ASN A 36 4.43 9.15 5.17
N ASN A 37 4.07 8.98 6.45
CA ASN A 37 4.87 9.50 7.57
C ASN A 37 5.98 8.52 7.94
N ALA A 38 7.13 9.05 8.37
CA ALA A 38 8.24 8.20 8.78
C ALA A 38 7.94 7.53 10.11
N ILE A 39 8.22 6.22 10.20
CA ILE A 39 8.23 5.51 11.47
C ILE A 39 9.33 6.15 12.35
N PRO A 40 9.03 6.54 13.60
CA PRO A 40 10.03 7.15 14.48
C PRO A 40 11.30 6.29 14.59
N GLY A 41 12.46 6.93 14.39
CA GLY A 41 13.76 6.25 14.42
C GLY A 41 14.09 5.42 13.18
N GLN A 42 13.24 5.43 12.15
CA GLN A 42 13.39 4.66 10.91
C GLN A 42 13.26 5.56 9.68
N ARG A 43 13.78 5.08 8.54
CA ARG A 43 13.54 5.71 7.22
C ARG A 43 12.30 5.18 6.51
N LEU A 44 11.66 4.17 7.10
CA LEU A 44 10.49 3.50 6.57
C LEU A 44 9.26 4.40 6.67
N ARG A 45 8.45 4.41 5.62
CA ARG A 45 7.23 5.23 5.48
C ARG A 45 6.12 4.33 4.97
N PRO A 46 5.22 3.83 5.83
CA PRO A 46 4.00 3.18 5.35
C PRO A 46 3.12 4.21 4.64
N ASP A 47 2.28 3.74 3.72
CA ASP A 47 1.40 4.64 2.96
C ASP A 47 0.31 5.20 3.87
N VAL A 48 -0.24 4.35 4.76
CA VAL A 48 -1.26 4.72 5.75
C VAL A 48 -0.92 4.12 7.10
N GLU A 49 -1.11 4.91 8.16
CA GLU A 49 -0.94 4.48 9.54
C GLU A 49 -2.07 5.02 10.43
N PHE A 50 -2.60 4.16 11.29
CA PHE A 50 -3.66 4.51 12.24
C PHE A 50 -3.61 3.63 13.50
N GLN A 51 -4.38 4.01 14.52
CA GLN A 51 -4.55 3.22 15.75
C GLN A 51 -5.87 2.44 15.70
N LEU A 52 -5.78 1.14 16.01
CA LEU A 52 -6.93 0.26 16.15
C LEU A 52 -6.80 -0.52 17.45
N SER A 53 -7.75 -0.32 18.38
CA SER A 53 -7.77 -1.01 19.68
C SER A 53 -6.44 -0.91 20.45
N GLY A 54 -5.81 0.28 20.44
CA GLY A 54 -4.53 0.55 21.09
C GLY A 54 -3.29 -0.05 20.38
N SER A 55 -3.48 -0.67 19.21
CA SER A 55 -2.39 -1.16 18.39
C SER A 55 -2.15 -0.24 17.19
N ARG A 56 -0.88 0.06 16.93
CA ARG A 56 -0.43 0.72 15.71
C ARG A 56 -0.61 -0.23 14.52
N VAL A 57 -1.37 0.20 13.53
CA VAL A 57 -1.58 -0.53 12.27
C VAL A 57 -0.97 0.26 11.14
N MET A 58 -0.12 -0.41 10.35
CA MET A 58 0.48 0.15 9.15
C MET A 58 -0.07 -0.58 7.93
N VAL A 59 -0.53 0.17 6.93
CA VAL A 59 -0.99 -0.35 5.65
C VAL A 59 -0.07 0.17 4.58
N ASP A 60 0.35 -0.74 3.71
CA ASP A 60 1.15 -0.42 2.54
C ASP A 60 0.45 -1.03 1.31
N VAL A 61 0.19 -0.18 0.33
CA VAL A 61 -0.60 -0.45 -0.87
C VAL A 61 0.35 -0.92 -1.97
N VAL A 62 0.03 -2.04 -2.60
CA VAL A 62 0.77 -2.49 -3.77
C VAL A 62 -0.18 -2.71 -4.94
N VAL A 63 0.13 -2.06 -6.06
CA VAL A 63 -0.57 -2.26 -7.33
C VAL A 63 0.29 -3.16 -8.21
N CYS A 64 -0.23 -4.35 -8.51
CA CYS A 64 0.40 -5.31 -9.42
C CYS A 64 -0.37 -5.37 -10.75
N TYR A 65 0.37 -5.38 -11.86
CA TYR A 65 -0.18 -5.48 -13.23
C TYR A 65 -0.20 -6.91 -13.78
N ASP A 66 0.53 -7.82 -13.14
CA ASP A 66 0.91 -9.10 -13.73
C ASP A 66 0.34 -10.31 -12.96
N GLN A 67 0.62 -11.50 -13.51
CA GLN A 67 0.17 -12.83 -13.08
C GLN A 67 0.08 -13.05 -11.55
N PRO A 68 -0.80 -13.94 -11.06
CA PRO A 68 -1.05 -14.17 -9.63
C PRO A 68 0.21 -14.32 -8.74
N GLY A 69 1.26 -14.99 -9.22
CA GLY A 69 2.52 -15.15 -8.48
C GLY A 69 3.25 -13.82 -8.19
N SER A 70 3.02 -12.78 -8.97
CA SER A 70 3.56 -11.44 -8.72
C SER A 70 2.91 -10.76 -7.52
N MET A 71 1.65 -11.11 -7.20
CA MET A 71 0.90 -10.57 -6.07
C MET A 71 1.37 -11.17 -4.74
N GLU A 72 1.56 -12.48 -4.67
CA GLU A 72 2.11 -13.15 -3.47
C GLU A 72 3.53 -12.68 -3.15
N ASN A 73 4.37 -12.56 -4.18
CA ASN A 73 5.72 -12.02 -4.01
C ASN A 73 5.71 -10.55 -3.55
N ALA A 74 4.77 -9.75 -4.05
CA ALA A 74 4.60 -8.36 -3.62
C ALA A 74 4.13 -8.28 -2.16
N TYR A 75 3.18 -9.12 -1.77
CA TYR A 75 2.74 -9.28 -0.39
C TYR A 75 3.93 -9.60 0.52
N GLN A 76 4.68 -10.66 0.21
CA GLN A 76 5.75 -11.14 1.06
C GLN A 76 6.85 -10.08 1.23
N ARG A 77 7.23 -9.38 0.16
CA ARG A 77 8.21 -8.28 0.23
C ARG A 77 7.78 -7.16 1.18
N LYS A 78 6.50 -6.78 1.19
CA LYS A 78 6.00 -5.75 2.11
C LYS A 78 5.90 -6.26 3.53
N TYR A 79 5.45 -7.50 3.71
CA TYR A 79 5.44 -8.14 5.02
C TYR A 79 6.85 -8.18 5.61
N ASP A 80 7.84 -8.72 4.89
CA ASP A 80 9.23 -8.82 5.34
C ASP A 80 9.85 -7.45 5.65
N LYS A 81 9.51 -6.43 4.84
CA LYS A 81 10.02 -5.07 5.02
C LYS A 81 9.61 -4.44 6.35
N TYR A 82 8.40 -4.72 6.83
CA TYR A 82 7.87 -4.03 8.00
C TYR A 82 7.66 -4.94 9.21
N SER A 83 7.58 -6.27 9.08
CA SER A 83 7.08 -7.19 10.12
C SER A 83 7.72 -7.01 11.49
N SER A 84 8.98 -6.56 11.55
CA SER A 84 9.69 -6.26 12.81
C SER A 84 9.32 -4.92 13.48
N HIS A 85 8.40 -4.12 12.90
CA HIS A 85 8.12 -2.74 13.32
C HIS A 85 6.67 -2.51 13.79
N GLY A 86 5.82 -3.53 13.77
CA GLY A 86 4.42 -3.42 14.21
C GLY A 86 3.51 -4.47 13.59
N ARG A 87 2.19 -4.26 13.70
CA ARG A 87 1.20 -5.02 12.93
C ARG A 87 1.04 -4.36 11.56
N ILE A 88 1.41 -5.10 10.52
CA ILE A 88 1.27 -4.63 9.14
C ILE A 88 0.20 -5.42 8.43
N LEU A 89 -0.62 -4.70 7.69
CA LEU A 89 -1.57 -5.25 6.75
C LEU A 89 -1.11 -4.86 5.34
N PRO A 90 -0.35 -5.72 4.64
CA PRO A 90 -0.03 -5.48 3.24
C PRO A 90 -1.31 -5.58 2.42
N LEU A 91 -1.75 -4.48 1.82
CA LEU A 91 -2.93 -4.47 0.96
C LEU A 91 -2.48 -4.60 -0.49
N VAL A 92 -2.54 -5.82 -1.01
CA VAL A 92 -2.22 -6.07 -2.42
C VAL A 92 -3.47 -5.94 -3.26
N VAL A 93 -3.45 -4.98 -4.19
CA VAL A 93 -4.53 -4.74 -5.14
C VAL A 93 -4.07 -5.15 -6.53
N GLY A 94 -4.65 -6.23 -7.04
CA GLY A 94 -4.47 -6.63 -8.43
C GLY A 94 -5.26 -5.72 -9.36
N SER A 95 -4.76 -5.45 -10.56
CA SER A 95 -5.62 -4.86 -11.58
C SER A 95 -6.59 -5.91 -12.10
N LEU A 96 -7.90 -5.67 -12.01
CA LEU A 96 -8.85 -6.36 -12.89
C LEU A 96 -8.39 -6.06 -14.32
N GLY A 97 -8.01 -7.11 -15.05
CA GLY A 97 -7.41 -6.98 -16.38
C GLY A 97 -8.31 -6.17 -17.30
N SER A 98 -8.03 -4.88 -17.46
CA SER A 98 -8.28 -4.22 -18.72
C SER A 98 -7.07 -4.53 -19.58
N TRP A 99 -7.21 -5.55 -20.42
CA TRP A 99 -6.40 -5.64 -21.63
C TRP A 99 -6.48 -4.26 -22.30
N TYR A 100 -5.36 -3.55 -22.31
CA TYR A 100 -5.19 -2.44 -23.21
C TYR A 100 -5.05 -3.07 -24.60
N PRO A 101 -5.94 -2.78 -25.57
CA PRO A 101 -5.73 -3.23 -26.94
C PRO A 101 -4.46 -2.63 -27.55
#